data_AF-A0A816FGD2-F1
#
_entry.id   AF-A0A816FGD2-F1
#
_cell.length_a   1.000
_cell.length_b   1.000
_cell.length_c   1.000
_cell.angle_alpha   90.00
_cell.angle_beta   90.00
_cell.angle_gamma   90.00
#
_symmetry.space_group_name_H-M   'P 1'
#
loop_
_entity.id
_entity.type
_entity.pdbx_description
1 polymer ?
#
loop_
_entity_poly.entity_id
_entity_poly.type
_entity_poly.pdbx_seq_one_letter_code
_entity_poly.pdbx_strand_id
1 'polypeptide(L)'
;NGDNALEYMKILVNDMDTLRTIPELETKCAGTYYHTIENIRGYMQQLQGEAEKLVIAIDQQSGITNYRHIARSLARLKNASWIDQISPGIYDNVMRRITEELVQYACQLEDSFMKVDFSLKCPENVSIAKEIVDKIESMQDLERSIPELEKYRNSILQRFLRCTQEAFDRIQKTFNLQDKDLYQIKQKLKELEEIKREYSNLHPARIYLQRQGYSNINMLTNDIEELKVKRKLENDVLLAAQCDMESELRNLNSIVQNYMNLLSSSSTDQDVFQTLSSMIGLDFQNQSSQTDTYLRSLGYSCIESVYEKISDVKKNYRQKLQRIEDQNTELSLLLDRLESIKKEHDLLITTRHSPSEEASFLQGKGFNSYELLDSSIQEITRVINEQGRNQQSYHFNDRLNALTANNALIYIRQCEKVGHDRVRENAIDANENLRKYIREYGIFLKHEIITKFNYMHTVDDE
;
A
#
# COMPACT_ATOMS: atom_id res chain seq x y z
N ASN A 1 13.40 13.01 9.57
CA ASN A 1 13.04 14.15 10.46
C ASN A 1 12.81 15.47 9.71
N GLY A 2 12.31 15.47 8.47
CA GLY A 2 12.05 16.70 7.70
C GLY A 2 10.58 16.97 7.38
N ASP A 3 9.67 16.06 7.74
CA ASP A 3 8.30 16.07 7.19
C ASP A 3 7.34 17.06 7.89
N ASN A 4 7.74 17.65 9.02
CA ASN A 4 6.94 18.65 9.74
C ASN A 4 7.42 20.10 9.54
N ALA A 5 8.54 20.33 8.85
CA ALA A 5 9.15 21.67 8.76
C ALA A 5 8.29 22.66 7.98
N LEU A 6 7.69 22.21 6.86
CA LEU A 6 6.81 23.04 6.03
C LEU A 6 5.48 23.36 6.73
N GLU A 7 4.94 22.43 7.52
CA GLU A 7 3.73 22.68 8.30
C GLU A 7 4.01 23.64 9.47
N TYR A 8 5.18 23.53 10.10
CA TYR A 8 5.63 24.49 11.11
C TYR A 8 5.81 25.89 10.53
N MET A 9 6.39 26.00 9.33
CA MET A 9 6.52 27.29 8.62
C MET A 9 5.16 27.90 8.32
N LYS A 10 4.19 27.09 7.88
CA LYS A 10 2.81 27.55 7.63
C LYS A 10 2.15 28.12 8.89
N ILE A 11 2.29 27.45 10.04
CA ILE A 11 1.76 27.94 11.32
C ILE A 11 2.40 29.30 11.67
N LEU A 12 3.72 29.40 11.56
CA LEU A 12 4.46 30.63 11.85
C LEU A 12 4.06 31.78 10.92
N VAL A 13 3.83 31.52 9.63
CA VAL A 13 3.35 32.53 8.69
C VAL A 13 1.93 32.98 9.02
N ASN A 14 1.03 32.05 9.35
CA ASN A 14 -0.33 32.39 9.79
C ASN A 14 -0.33 33.24 11.07
N ASP A 15 0.54 32.91 12.03
CA ASP A 15 0.70 33.69 13.26
C ASP A 15 1.21 35.11 12.94
N MET A 16 2.17 35.23 12.02
CA MET A 16 2.67 36.52 11.54
C MET A 16 1.58 37.34 10.84
N ASP A 17 0.78 36.73 9.97
CA ASP A 17 -0.35 37.39 9.30
C ASP A 17 -1.41 37.85 10.32
N THR A 18 -1.69 37.03 11.32
CA THR A 18 -2.64 37.36 12.40
C THR A 18 -2.14 38.55 13.21
N LEU A 19 -0.86 38.58 13.60
CA LEU A 19 -0.27 39.69 14.35
C LEU A 19 -0.27 41.00 13.56
N ARG A 20 -0.18 40.93 12.22
CA ARG A 20 -0.23 42.10 11.33
C ARG A 20 -1.62 42.69 11.14
N THR A 21 -2.68 42.05 11.64
CA THR A 21 -4.00 42.70 11.73
C THR A 21 -4.02 43.88 12.70
N ILE A 22 -3.00 44.00 13.57
CA ILE A 22 -2.82 45.12 14.50
C ILE A 22 -1.98 46.21 13.80
N PRO A 23 -2.54 47.42 13.54
CA PRO A 23 -1.90 48.45 12.71
C PRO A 23 -0.50 48.90 13.19
N GLU A 24 -0.28 49.00 14.50
CA GLU A 24 1.03 49.40 15.02
C GLU A 24 2.11 48.32 14.83
N LEU A 25 1.72 47.04 14.81
CA LEU A 25 2.62 45.93 14.54
C LEU A 25 2.87 45.77 13.05
N GLU A 26 1.86 46.03 12.21
CA GLU A 26 1.99 46.01 10.76
C GLU A 26 3.12 46.93 10.29
N THR A 27 3.12 48.18 10.77
CA THR A 27 4.10 49.21 10.40
C THR A 27 5.48 48.94 10.98
N LYS A 28 5.57 48.52 12.25
CA LYS A 28 6.86 48.23 12.90
C LYS A 28 7.54 46.96 12.38
N CYS A 29 6.76 45.98 11.93
CA CYS A 29 7.26 44.67 11.53
C CYS A 29 7.28 44.45 10.01
N ALA A 30 6.88 45.46 9.20
CA ALA A 30 6.80 45.35 7.73
C ALA A 30 8.09 44.86 7.08
N GLY A 31 9.25 45.42 7.46
CA GLY A 31 10.54 45.03 6.89
C GLY A 31 10.91 43.57 7.18
N THR A 32 10.76 43.15 8.44
CA THR A 32 11.04 41.77 8.85
C THR A 32 10.08 40.78 8.20
N TYR A 33 8.80 41.12 8.14
CA TYR A 33 7.78 40.29 7.48
C TYR A 33 8.12 40.08 5.99
N TYR A 34 8.36 41.16 5.26
CA TYR A 34 8.71 41.07 3.84
C TYR A 34 9.98 40.23 3.61
N HIS A 35 11.01 40.42 4.45
CA HIS A 35 12.24 39.64 4.36
C HIS A 35 12.00 38.14 4.63
N THR A 36 11.17 37.80 5.60
CA THR A 36 10.80 36.40 5.89
C THR A 36 10.05 35.76 4.71
N ILE A 37 9.07 36.46 4.12
CA ILE A 37 8.33 35.96 2.95
C ILE A 37 9.26 35.77 1.74
N GLU A 38 10.16 36.72 1.46
CA GLU A 38 11.13 36.59 0.37
C GLU A 38 12.15 35.47 0.63
N ASN A 39 12.55 35.20 1.88
CA ASN A 39 13.40 34.05 2.20
C ASN A 39 12.67 32.72 1.97
N ILE A 40 11.39 32.61 2.33
CA ILE A 40 10.56 31.43 2.03
C ILE A 40 10.45 31.24 0.51
N ARG A 41 10.21 32.32 -0.23
CA ARG A 41 10.17 32.32 -1.70
C ARG A 41 11.50 31.86 -2.31
N GLY A 42 12.63 32.36 -1.81
CA GLY A 42 13.96 31.96 -2.24
C GLY A 42 14.25 30.48 -2.00
N TYR A 43 13.83 29.94 -0.85
CA TYR A 43 13.93 28.51 -0.55
C TYR A 43 13.08 27.66 -1.49
N MET A 44 11.88 28.12 -1.85
CA MET A 44 11.02 27.46 -2.83
C MET A 44 11.61 27.46 -4.24
N GLN A 45 12.24 28.56 -4.66
CA GLN A 45 12.98 28.61 -5.93
C GLN A 45 14.19 27.67 -5.94
N GLN A 46 14.85 27.46 -4.79
CA GLN A 46 15.90 26.44 -4.67
C GLN A 46 15.35 25.02 -4.79
N LEU A 47 14.24 24.70 -4.09
CA LEU A 47 13.57 23.41 -4.22
C LEU A 47 13.08 23.15 -5.65
N GLN A 48 12.58 24.19 -6.33
CA GLN A 48 12.28 24.14 -7.75
C GLN A 48 13.53 23.83 -8.57
N GLY A 49 14.63 24.57 -8.36
CA GLY A 49 15.88 24.34 -9.08
C GLY A 49 16.47 22.95 -8.83
N GLU A 50 16.28 22.38 -7.64
CA GLU A 50 16.66 21.00 -7.33
C GLU A 50 15.78 19.98 -8.03
N ALA A 51 14.45 20.20 -8.06
CA ALA A 51 13.52 19.34 -8.79
C ALA A 51 13.77 19.40 -10.31
N GLU A 52 14.00 20.58 -10.88
CA GLU A 52 14.34 20.77 -12.29
C GLU A 52 15.68 20.12 -12.65
N LYS A 53 16.72 20.25 -11.80
CA LYS A 53 17.99 19.52 -11.99
C LYS A 53 17.79 18.01 -11.95
N LEU A 54 16.87 17.52 -11.10
CA LEU A 54 16.54 16.11 -11.03
C LEU A 54 15.80 15.63 -12.28
N VAL A 55 14.91 16.45 -12.84
CA VAL A 55 14.23 16.19 -14.13
C VAL A 55 15.23 16.19 -15.28
N ILE A 56 16.17 17.14 -15.33
CA ILE A 56 17.24 17.16 -16.34
C ILE A 56 18.14 15.91 -16.21
N ALA A 57 18.38 15.43 -14.98
CA ALA A 57 19.11 14.19 -14.75
C ALA A 57 18.35 12.94 -15.24
N ILE A 58 17.01 12.97 -15.25
CA ILE A 58 16.16 11.93 -15.86
C ILE A 58 16.33 11.92 -17.38
N ASP A 59 16.33 13.11 -17.99
CA ASP A 59 16.44 13.30 -19.44
C ASP A 59 17.84 12.93 -19.99
N GLN A 60 18.90 13.20 -19.21
CA GLN A 60 20.28 12.95 -19.61
C GLN A 60 20.79 11.51 -19.44
N GLN A 61 19.92 10.55 -19.04
CA GLN A 61 20.24 9.12 -18.87
C GLN A 61 21.49 8.82 -18.01
N SER A 62 21.95 9.76 -17.19
CA SER A 62 23.31 9.73 -16.61
C SER A 62 23.40 9.07 -15.23
N GLY A 63 22.35 8.40 -14.76
CA GLY A 63 22.43 7.63 -13.52
C GLY A 63 21.14 6.91 -13.15
N ILE A 64 21.24 6.03 -12.15
CA ILE A 64 20.11 5.34 -11.51
C ILE A 64 19.22 6.40 -10.87
N THR A 65 18.19 6.84 -11.59
CA THR A 65 17.21 7.79 -11.08
C THR A 65 16.45 7.14 -9.93
N ASN A 66 16.55 7.72 -8.74
CA ASN A 66 15.81 7.26 -7.57
C ASN A 66 14.40 7.88 -7.58
N TYR A 67 13.48 7.27 -8.33
CA TYR A 67 12.09 7.73 -8.43
C TYR A 67 11.36 7.78 -7.08
N ARG A 68 11.78 6.97 -6.11
CA ARG A 68 11.28 7.06 -4.73
C ARG A 68 11.68 8.37 -4.05
N HIS A 69 12.87 8.90 -4.34
CA HIS A 69 13.26 10.22 -3.85
C HIS A 69 12.38 11.32 -4.47
N ILE A 70 12.12 11.24 -5.78
CA ILE A 70 11.21 12.17 -6.48
C ILE A 70 9.80 12.10 -5.87
N ALA A 71 9.27 10.90 -5.66
CA ALA A 71 7.94 10.71 -5.06
C ALA A 71 7.84 11.37 -3.67
N ARG A 72 8.88 11.27 -2.84
CA ARG A 72 8.92 11.95 -1.54
C ARG A 72 9.00 13.47 -1.68
N SER A 73 9.82 13.98 -2.61
CA SER A 73 9.91 15.42 -2.87
C SER A 73 8.59 15.99 -3.40
N LEU A 74 7.91 15.27 -4.29
CA LEU A 74 6.58 15.64 -4.78
C LEU A 74 5.53 15.62 -3.66
N ALA A 75 5.56 14.61 -2.79
CA ALA A 75 4.66 14.57 -1.63
C ALA A 75 4.89 15.76 -0.68
N ARG A 76 6.15 16.15 -0.45
CA ARG A 76 6.50 17.34 0.33
C ARG A 76 6.05 18.63 -0.34
N LEU A 77 6.24 18.73 -1.65
CA LEU A 77 5.81 19.88 -2.44
C LEU A 77 4.28 20.01 -2.39
N LYS A 78 3.54 18.90 -2.50
CA LYS A 78 2.07 18.87 -2.34
C LYS A 78 1.59 19.43 -1.01
N ASN A 79 2.31 19.15 0.07
CA ASN A 79 2.03 19.70 1.40
C ASN A 79 2.38 21.20 1.51
N ALA A 80 3.14 21.75 0.56
CA ALA A 80 3.49 23.16 0.46
C ALA A 80 2.50 23.99 -0.38
N SER A 81 1.32 23.45 -0.71
CA SER A 81 0.28 24.12 -1.51
C SER A 81 -0.21 25.46 -0.93
N TRP A 82 -0.06 25.67 0.39
CA TRP A 82 -0.37 26.94 1.05
C TRP A 82 0.49 28.11 0.54
N ILE A 83 1.64 27.84 -0.08
CA ILE A 83 2.55 28.86 -0.60
C ILE A 83 1.93 29.61 -1.77
N ASP A 84 1.01 28.97 -2.50
CA ASP A 84 0.28 29.64 -3.59
C ASP A 84 -0.66 30.75 -3.06
N GLN A 85 -1.00 30.73 -1.77
CA GLN A 85 -1.76 31.80 -1.10
C GLN A 85 -0.90 33.05 -0.87
N ILE A 86 0.42 32.89 -0.84
CA ILE A 86 1.39 33.96 -0.56
C ILE A 86 2.03 34.45 -1.87
N SER A 87 2.28 33.53 -2.80
CA SER A 87 2.83 33.84 -4.13
C SER A 87 2.10 33.03 -5.21
N PRO A 88 0.95 33.56 -5.70
CA PRO A 88 0.09 32.84 -6.62
C PRO A 88 0.79 32.41 -7.90
N GLY A 89 0.58 31.16 -8.30
CA GLY A 89 1.05 30.58 -9.56
C GLY A 89 2.47 30.03 -9.53
N ILE A 90 3.26 30.26 -8.47
CA ILE A 90 4.60 29.66 -8.38
C ILE A 90 4.50 28.16 -8.11
N TYR A 91 3.67 27.77 -7.14
CA TYR A 91 3.51 26.36 -6.77
C TYR A 91 2.89 25.56 -7.93
N ASP A 92 1.81 26.08 -8.50
CA ASP A 92 1.09 25.42 -9.60
C ASP A 92 1.98 25.25 -10.84
N ASN A 93 2.80 26.24 -11.18
CA ASN A 93 3.67 26.16 -12.35
C ASN A 93 4.78 25.10 -12.17
N VAL A 94 5.35 24.98 -10.97
CA VAL A 94 6.37 23.97 -10.66
C VAL A 94 5.78 22.56 -10.68
N MET A 95 4.65 22.36 -10.01
CA MET A 95 3.96 21.06 -9.99
C MET A 95 3.54 20.63 -11.39
N ARG A 96 2.98 21.55 -12.18
CA ARG A 96 2.56 21.29 -13.55
C ARG A 96 3.75 20.89 -14.43
N ARG A 97 4.86 21.63 -14.38
CA ARG A 97 6.06 21.33 -15.18
C ARG A 97 6.66 19.96 -14.86
N ILE A 98 6.81 19.63 -13.58
CA ILE A 98 7.34 18.31 -13.18
C ILE A 98 6.40 17.18 -13.65
N THR A 99 5.09 17.41 -13.55
CA THR A 99 4.07 16.45 -14.00
C THR A 99 4.15 16.24 -15.51
N GLU A 100 4.20 17.31 -16.29
CA GLU A 100 4.30 17.27 -17.76
C GLU A 100 5.54 16.49 -18.22
N GLU A 101 6.70 16.75 -17.63
CA GLU A 101 7.98 16.09 -17.99
C GLU A 101 7.97 14.58 -17.67
N LEU A 102 7.47 14.20 -16.48
CA LEU A 102 7.37 12.78 -16.09
C LEU A 102 6.36 12.02 -16.96
N VAL A 103 5.25 12.66 -17.32
CA VAL A 103 4.26 12.08 -18.24
C VAL A 103 4.84 11.97 -19.64
N GLN A 104 5.56 12.98 -20.12
CA GLN A 104 6.22 12.95 -21.42
C GLN A 104 7.27 11.83 -21.48
N TYR A 105 8.06 11.65 -20.42
CA TYR A 105 9.01 10.55 -20.32
C TYR A 105 8.31 9.18 -20.34
N ALA A 106 7.22 9.01 -19.60
CA ALA A 106 6.43 7.77 -19.64
C ALA A 106 5.86 7.49 -21.04
N CYS A 107 5.41 8.53 -21.76
CA CYS A 107 4.97 8.43 -23.15
C CYS A 107 6.12 7.98 -24.07
N GLN A 108 7.32 8.53 -23.91
CA GLN A 108 8.51 8.12 -24.69
C GLN A 108 8.91 6.67 -24.42
N LEU A 109 8.79 6.20 -23.17
CA LEU A 109 9.01 4.80 -22.82
C LEU A 109 7.99 3.89 -23.51
N GLU A 110 6.71 4.28 -23.52
CA GLU A 110 5.66 3.54 -24.23
C GLU A 110 5.93 3.48 -25.73
N ASP A 111 6.24 4.62 -26.37
CA ASP A 111 6.56 4.67 -27.80
C ASP A 111 7.79 3.83 -28.16
N SER A 112 8.81 3.87 -27.30
CA SER A 112 10.01 3.04 -27.46
C SER A 112 9.67 1.56 -27.33
N PHE A 113 8.81 1.21 -26.37
CA PHE A 113 8.34 -0.16 -26.15
C PHE A 113 7.53 -0.69 -27.34
N MET A 114 6.65 0.14 -27.91
CA MET A 114 5.81 -0.25 -29.05
C MET A 114 6.62 -0.55 -30.32
N LYS A 115 7.85 -0.04 -30.42
CA LYS A 115 8.79 -0.32 -31.52
C LYS A 115 9.59 -1.60 -31.32
N VAL A 116 9.57 -2.21 -30.13
CA VAL A 116 10.34 -3.42 -29.85
C VAL A 116 9.70 -4.62 -30.55
N ASP A 117 10.48 -5.30 -31.39
CA ASP A 117 10.05 -6.56 -32.02
C ASP A 117 10.28 -7.74 -31.08
N PHE A 118 9.20 -8.45 -30.73
CA PHE A 118 9.18 -9.66 -29.89
C PHE A 118 9.24 -10.96 -30.71
N SER A 119 9.48 -10.88 -32.02
CA SER A 119 9.60 -12.06 -32.86
C SER A 119 10.83 -12.90 -32.50
N LEU A 120 10.75 -14.21 -32.81
CA LEU A 120 11.90 -15.12 -32.67
C LEU A 120 13.07 -14.78 -33.62
N LYS A 121 12.96 -13.76 -34.47
CA LYS A 121 14.08 -13.31 -35.30
C LYS A 121 15.06 -12.43 -34.52
N CYS A 122 14.58 -11.77 -33.47
CA CYS A 122 15.36 -10.82 -32.67
C CYS A 122 15.20 -11.12 -31.17
N PRO A 123 15.64 -12.30 -30.69
CA PRO A 123 15.42 -12.71 -29.30
C PRO A 123 16.13 -11.81 -28.27
N GLU A 124 17.17 -11.09 -28.70
CA GLU A 124 17.88 -10.09 -27.89
C GLU A 124 16.95 -8.95 -27.43
N ASN A 125 15.95 -8.61 -28.22
CA ASN A 125 15.06 -7.47 -27.95
C ASN A 125 14.23 -7.63 -26.66
N VAL A 126 14.11 -8.85 -26.14
CA VAL A 126 13.47 -9.11 -24.85
C VAL A 126 14.20 -8.38 -23.71
N SER A 127 15.54 -8.25 -23.78
CA SER A 127 16.28 -7.49 -22.75
C SER A 127 15.99 -6.00 -22.84
N ILE A 128 15.87 -5.45 -24.05
CA ILE A 128 15.50 -4.05 -24.27
C ILE A 128 14.08 -3.79 -23.75
N ALA A 129 13.13 -4.66 -24.07
CA ALA A 129 11.78 -4.60 -23.53
C ALA A 129 11.77 -4.65 -22.00
N LYS A 130 12.56 -5.54 -21.40
CA LYS A 130 12.70 -5.66 -19.95
C LYS A 130 13.24 -4.37 -19.34
N GLU A 131 14.29 -3.76 -19.90
CA GLU A 131 14.84 -2.51 -19.38
C GLU A 131 13.80 -1.38 -19.37
N ILE A 132 12.93 -1.33 -20.38
CA ILE A 132 11.82 -0.37 -20.44
C ILE A 132 10.77 -0.68 -19.37
N VAL A 133 10.42 -1.95 -19.19
CA VAL A 133 9.50 -2.41 -18.14
C VAL A 133 10.05 -2.07 -16.74
N ASP A 134 11.30 -2.40 -16.46
CA ASP A 134 11.94 -2.13 -15.17
C ASP A 134 11.95 -0.60 -14.88
N LYS A 135 12.18 0.23 -15.90
CA LYS A 135 12.12 1.70 -15.78
C LYS A 135 10.72 2.17 -15.44
N ILE A 136 9.68 1.76 -16.17
CA ILE A 136 8.31 2.22 -15.90
C ILE A 136 7.77 1.67 -14.57
N GLU A 137 8.14 0.44 -14.17
CA GLU A 137 7.78 -0.10 -12.87
C GLU A 137 8.45 0.69 -11.72
N SER A 138 9.69 1.14 -11.90
CA SER A 138 10.36 1.96 -10.90
C SER A 138 9.67 3.32 -10.65
N MET A 139 8.83 3.77 -11.58
CA MET A 139 8.01 4.98 -11.44
C MET A 139 6.72 4.75 -10.63
N GLN A 140 6.40 3.53 -10.19
CA GLN A 140 5.18 3.22 -9.44
C GLN A 140 4.98 4.10 -8.19
N ASP A 141 6.06 4.43 -7.46
CA ASP A 141 5.99 5.27 -6.27
C ASP A 141 5.46 6.69 -6.59
N LEU A 142 5.57 7.15 -7.86
CA LEU A 142 5.07 8.44 -8.33
C LEU A 142 3.57 8.47 -8.61
N GLU A 143 2.92 7.32 -8.80
CA GLU A 143 1.49 7.22 -9.16
C GLU A 143 0.58 7.89 -8.12
N ARG A 144 1.00 7.94 -6.86
CA ARG A 144 0.28 8.65 -5.77
C ARG A 144 0.22 10.16 -5.98
N SER A 145 1.22 10.72 -6.66
CA SER A 145 1.31 12.16 -6.94
C SER A 145 0.86 12.49 -8.36
N ILE A 146 1.08 11.57 -9.31
CA ILE A 146 0.76 11.72 -10.74
C ILE A 146 0.04 10.43 -11.21
N PRO A 147 -1.29 10.34 -11.03
CA PRO A 147 -2.05 9.13 -11.37
C PRO A 147 -1.99 8.74 -12.86
N GLU A 148 -1.72 9.68 -13.76
CA GLU A 148 -1.62 9.46 -15.20
C GLU A 148 -0.54 8.42 -15.57
N LEU A 149 0.50 8.28 -14.74
CA LEU A 149 1.59 7.32 -14.95
C LEU A 149 1.11 5.86 -14.90
N GLU A 150 0.06 5.57 -14.11
CA GLU A 150 -0.47 4.22 -13.97
C GLU A 150 -0.95 3.66 -15.32
N LYS A 151 -1.56 4.51 -16.15
CA LYS A 151 -2.05 4.13 -17.48
C LYS A 151 -0.91 3.62 -18.36
N TYR A 152 0.20 4.34 -18.41
CA TYR A 152 1.36 3.98 -19.25
C TYR A 152 2.03 2.70 -18.73
N ARG A 153 2.20 2.59 -17.41
CA ARG A 153 2.73 1.37 -16.77
C ARG A 153 1.88 0.16 -17.12
N ASN A 154 0.56 0.25 -16.93
CA ASN A 154 -0.36 -0.86 -17.20
C ASN A 154 -0.37 -1.22 -18.70
N SER A 155 -0.32 -0.23 -19.59
CA SER A 155 -0.24 -0.44 -21.04
C SER A 155 1.01 -1.24 -21.44
N ILE A 156 2.19 -0.81 -20.98
CA ILE A 156 3.47 -1.47 -21.24
C ILE A 156 3.48 -2.89 -20.67
N LEU A 157 3.07 -3.07 -19.41
CA LEU A 157 3.06 -4.38 -18.75
C LEU A 157 2.13 -5.37 -19.45
N GLN A 158 0.89 -4.96 -19.76
CA GLN A 158 -0.06 -5.83 -20.45
C GLN A 158 0.43 -6.19 -21.86
N ARG A 159 1.05 -5.24 -22.57
CA ARG A 159 1.63 -5.51 -23.89
C ARG A 159 2.81 -6.48 -23.78
N PHE A 160 3.70 -6.29 -22.81
CA PHE A 160 4.83 -7.18 -22.55
C PHE A 160 4.38 -8.62 -22.29
N LEU A 161 3.41 -8.81 -21.39
CA LEU A 161 2.85 -10.12 -21.07
C LEU A 161 2.19 -10.79 -22.28
N ARG A 162 1.43 -10.03 -23.06
CA ARG A 162 0.78 -10.55 -24.27
C ARG A 162 1.81 -10.95 -25.33
N CYS A 163 2.77 -10.08 -25.65
CA CYS A 163 3.78 -10.36 -26.69
C CYS A 163 4.66 -11.56 -26.31
N THR A 164 5.05 -11.67 -25.03
CA THR A 164 5.82 -12.82 -24.55
C THR A 164 5.01 -14.12 -24.59
N GLN A 165 3.72 -14.08 -24.22
CA GLN A 165 2.83 -15.23 -24.36
C GLN A 165 2.67 -15.65 -25.82
N GLU A 166 2.41 -14.72 -26.74
CA GLU A 166 2.30 -15.00 -28.17
C GLU A 166 3.58 -15.65 -28.73
N ALA A 167 4.76 -15.21 -28.27
CA ALA A 167 6.02 -15.83 -28.66
C ALA A 167 6.16 -17.26 -28.12
N PHE A 168 5.76 -17.52 -26.88
CA PHE A 168 5.74 -18.88 -26.32
C PHE A 168 4.77 -19.79 -27.08
N ASP A 169 3.57 -19.32 -27.40
CA ASP A 169 2.58 -20.08 -28.18
C ASP A 169 3.13 -20.43 -29.57
N ARG A 170 3.86 -19.50 -30.21
CA ARG A 170 4.56 -19.76 -31.49
C ARG A 170 5.66 -20.81 -31.34
N ILE A 171 6.48 -20.76 -30.28
CA ILE A 171 7.50 -21.78 -30.01
C ILE A 171 6.83 -23.14 -29.84
N GLN A 172 5.80 -23.22 -29.00
CA GLN A 172 5.05 -24.46 -28.74
C GLN A 172 4.48 -25.06 -30.02
N LYS A 173 3.83 -24.23 -30.86
CA LYS A 173 3.29 -24.66 -32.15
C LYS A 173 4.37 -25.08 -33.15
N THR A 174 5.49 -24.36 -33.22
CA THR A 174 6.56 -24.61 -34.20
C THR A 174 7.26 -25.94 -33.96
N PHE A 175 7.55 -26.26 -32.70
CA PHE A 175 8.24 -27.50 -32.34
C PHE A 175 7.28 -28.61 -31.92
N ASN A 176 5.97 -28.41 -32.10
CA ASN A 176 4.94 -29.35 -31.67
C ASN A 176 5.21 -29.86 -30.24
N LEU A 177 5.59 -28.94 -29.34
CA LEU A 177 5.94 -29.24 -27.93
C LEU A 177 4.72 -29.70 -27.13
N GLN A 178 3.55 -29.67 -27.76
CA GLN A 178 2.29 -30.11 -27.20
C GLN A 178 1.72 -31.18 -28.10
N ASP A 179 1.15 -32.19 -27.47
CA ASP A 179 0.07 -32.94 -28.10
C ASP A 179 -1.02 -31.92 -28.48
N LYS A 180 -1.36 -31.86 -29.78
CA LYS A 180 -2.28 -30.85 -30.33
C LYS A 180 -3.63 -30.89 -29.61
N ASP A 181 -3.98 -32.06 -29.08
CA ASP A 181 -5.18 -32.30 -28.28
C ASP A 181 -5.03 -31.73 -26.86
N LEU A 182 -3.87 -31.89 -26.20
CA LEU A 182 -3.62 -31.37 -24.85
C LEU A 182 -3.64 -29.83 -24.80
N TYR A 183 -3.13 -29.16 -25.84
CA TYR A 183 -3.22 -27.69 -25.92
C TYR A 183 -4.65 -27.20 -26.01
N GLN A 184 -5.46 -27.81 -26.89
CA GLN A 184 -6.87 -27.47 -27.03
C GLN A 184 -7.64 -27.73 -25.73
N ILE A 185 -7.30 -28.83 -25.03
CA ILE A 185 -7.87 -29.15 -23.71
C ILE A 185 -7.47 -28.11 -22.65
N LYS A 186 -6.21 -27.66 -22.62
CA LYS A 186 -5.74 -26.59 -21.72
C LYS A 186 -6.37 -25.23 -22.03
N GLN A 187 -6.57 -24.91 -23.31
CA GLN A 187 -7.26 -23.68 -23.72
C GLN A 187 -8.72 -23.72 -23.30
N LYS A 188 -9.39 -24.86 -23.50
CA LYS A 188 -10.76 -25.10 -23.02
C LYS A 188 -10.85 -24.97 -21.50
N LEU A 189 -9.87 -25.46 -20.74
CA LEU A 189 -9.83 -25.27 -19.28
C LEU A 189 -9.81 -23.77 -18.91
N LYS A 190 -8.96 -22.97 -19.56
CA LYS A 190 -8.88 -21.52 -19.31
C LYS A 190 -10.21 -20.81 -19.58
N GLU A 191 -10.87 -21.15 -20.69
CA GLU A 191 -12.18 -20.59 -21.04
C GLU A 191 -13.24 -20.94 -19.97
N LEU A 192 -13.23 -22.16 -19.46
CA LEU A 192 -14.15 -22.58 -18.38
C LEU A 192 -13.86 -21.89 -17.05
N GLU A 193 -12.59 -21.69 -16.70
CA GLU A 193 -12.19 -20.93 -15.51
C GLU A 193 -12.58 -19.45 -15.62
N GLU A 194 -12.53 -18.88 -16.83
CA GLU A 194 -12.99 -17.52 -17.10
C GLU A 194 -14.51 -17.40 -16.95
N ILE A 195 -15.27 -18.34 -17.52
CA ILE A 195 -16.74 -18.43 -17.33
C ILE A 195 -17.08 -18.57 -15.84
N LYS A 196 -16.34 -19.40 -15.09
CA LYS A 196 -16.51 -19.56 -13.64
C LYS A 196 -16.26 -18.25 -12.89
N ARG A 197 -15.26 -17.48 -13.31
CA ARG A 197 -14.94 -16.17 -12.72
C ARG A 197 -16.02 -15.13 -13.03
N GLU A 198 -16.46 -15.05 -14.29
CA GLU A 198 -17.53 -14.15 -14.74
C GLU A 198 -18.84 -14.48 -14.00
N TYR A 199 -19.22 -15.75 -13.92
CA TYR A 199 -20.36 -16.21 -13.14
C TYR A 199 -20.26 -15.79 -11.66
N SER A 200 -19.08 -15.97 -11.06
CA SER A 200 -18.84 -15.57 -9.67
C SER A 200 -18.91 -14.05 -9.46
N ASN A 201 -18.78 -13.24 -10.52
CA ASN A 201 -18.89 -11.78 -10.47
C ASN A 201 -20.36 -11.31 -10.60
N LEU A 202 -21.25 -12.15 -11.13
CA LEU A 202 -22.69 -11.86 -11.21
C LEU A 202 -23.42 -12.07 -9.89
N HIS A 203 -22.77 -12.70 -8.90
CA HIS A 203 -23.41 -13.04 -7.63
C HIS A 203 -23.89 -11.79 -6.87
N PRO A 204 -25.19 -11.68 -6.51
CA PRO A 204 -25.77 -10.51 -5.85
C PRO A 204 -25.01 -10.07 -4.59
N ALA A 205 -24.59 -11.03 -3.75
CA ALA A 205 -23.79 -10.73 -2.56
C ALA A 205 -22.43 -10.08 -2.90
N ARG A 206 -21.81 -10.48 -4.00
CA ARG A 206 -20.53 -9.92 -4.44
C ARG A 206 -20.69 -8.54 -5.08
N ILE A 207 -21.74 -8.36 -5.90
CA ILE A 207 -22.12 -7.05 -6.44
C ILE A 207 -22.41 -6.07 -5.28
N TYR A 208 -23.14 -6.54 -4.27
CA TYR A 208 -23.43 -5.75 -3.07
C TYR A 208 -22.14 -5.34 -2.34
N LEU A 209 -21.21 -6.28 -2.07
CA LEU A 209 -19.92 -5.95 -1.45
C LEU A 209 -19.12 -4.93 -2.27
N GLN A 210 -19.05 -5.09 -3.59
CA GLN A 210 -18.36 -4.13 -4.46
C GLN A 210 -18.99 -2.74 -4.42
N ARG A 211 -20.33 -2.65 -4.37
CA ARG A 211 -21.04 -1.37 -4.18
C ARG A 211 -20.72 -0.72 -2.84
N GLN A 212 -20.44 -1.51 -1.81
CA GLN A 212 -19.99 -1.02 -0.51
C GLN A 212 -18.47 -0.71 -0.45
N GLY A 213 -17.74 -0.85 -1.57
CA GLY A 213 -16.31 -0.58 -1.66
C GLY A 213 -15.39 -1.75 -1.31
N TYR A 214 -15.94 -2.94 -1.09
CA TYR A 214 -15.18 -4.13 -0.71
C TYR A 214 -14.97 -5.08 -1.89
N SER A 215 -13.72 -5.47 -2.14
CA SER A 215 -13.41 -6.41 -3.24
C SER A 215 -13.80 -7.87 -2.91
N ASN A 216 -13.81 -8.22 -1.61
CA ASN A 216 -14.18 -9.53 -1.10
C ASN A 216 -14.58 -9.46 0.39
N ILE A 217 -15.23 -10.52 0.89
CA ILE A 217 -15.72 -10.62 2.28
C ILE A 217 -14.59 -10.64 3.33
N ASN A 218 -13.38 -11.05 2.96
CA ASN A 218 -12.24 -11.08 3.88
C ASN A 218 -11.79 -9.66 4.21
N MET A 219 -11.81 -8.73 3.25
CA MET A 219 -11.52 -7.32 3.52
C MET A 219 -12.51 -6.73 4.54
N LEU A 220 -13.81 -6.92 4.33
CA LEU A 220 -14.84 -6.46 5.28
C LEU A 220 -14.65 -7.09 6.67
N THR A 221 -14.32 -8.38 6.72
CA THR A 221 -14.09 -9.08 8.00
C THR A 221 -12.86 -8.55 8.71
N ASN A 222 -11.77 -8.26 7.98
CA ASN A 222 -10.56 -7.66 8.55
C ASN A 222 -10.83 -6.27 9.13
N ASP A 223 -11.56 -5.41 8.40
CA ASP A 223 -11.92 -4.07 8.88
C ASP A 223 -12.76 -4.13 10.17
N ILE A 224 -13.72 -5.06 10.23
CA ILE A 224 -14.54 -5.29 11.44
C ILE A 224 -13.65 -5.68 12.62
N GLU A 225 -12.73 -6.63 12.43
CA GLU A 225 -11.83 -7.08 13.51
C GLU A 225 -10.84 -5.99 13.92
N GLU A 226 -10.29 -5.22 12.97
CA GLU A 226 -9.42 -4.08 13.27
C GLU A 226 -10.13 -3.03 14.13
N LEU A 227 -11.39 -2.71 13.82
CA LEU A 227 -12.20 -1.78 14.60
C LEU A 227 -12.53 -2.32 16.00
N LYS A 228 -12.81 -3.63 16.14
CA LYS A 228 -13.00 -4.25 17.46
C LYS A 228 -11.74 -4.14 18.31
N VAL A 229 -10.57 -4.38 17.72
CA VAL A 229 -9.27 -4.23 18.41
C VAL A 229 -9.06 -2.78 18.83
N LYS A 230 -9.32 -1.82 17.92
CA LYS A 230 -9.18 -0.39 18.22
C LYS A 230 -10.09 0.06 19.37
N ARG A 231 -11.37 -0.33 19.35
CA ARG A 231 -12.33 -0.04 20.42
C ARG A 231 -11.89 -0.65 21.76
N LYS A 232 -11.35 -1.88 21.74
CA LYS A 232 -10.81 -2.51 22.95
C LYS A 232 -9.64 -1.70 23.52
N LEU A 233 -8.72 -1.27 22.66
CA LEU A 233 -7.58 -0.45 23.05
C LEU A 233 -8.01 0.88 23.67
N GLU A 234 -9.01 1.56 23.11
CA GLU A 234 -9.54 2.82 23.66
C GLU A 234 -10.17 2.62 25.04
N ASN A 235 -10.87 1.51 25.26
CA ASN A 235 -11.38 1.15 26.59
C ASN A 235 -10.26 0.83 27.60
N ASP A 236 -9.20 0.16 27.17
CA ASP A 236 -8.05 -0.12 28.03
C ASP A 236 -7.32 1.18 28.44
N VAL A 237 -7.21 2.14 27.50
CA VAL A 237 -6.68 3.49 27.78
C VAL A 237 -7.55 4.23 28.79
N LEU A 238 -8.87 4.10 28.71
CA LEU A 238 -9.79 4.70 29.67
C LEU A 238 -9.60 4.14 31.08
N LEU A 239 -9.50 2.81 31.21
CA LEU A 239 -9.26 2.14 32.49
C LEU A 239 -7.93 2.58 33.10
N ALA A 240 -6.86 2.66 32.30
CA ALA A 240 -5.57 3.16 32.75
C ALA A 240 -5.65 4.61 33.24
N ALA A 241 -6.32 5.49 32.49
CA ALA A 241 -6.51 6.89 32.87
C ALA A 241 -7.32 7.05 34.16
N GLN A 242 -8.29 6.16 34.41
CA GLN A 242 -9.05 6.13 35.66
C GLN A 242 -8.16 5.73 36.84
N CYS A 243 -7.35 4.68 36.68
CA CYS A 243 -6.40 4.25 37.71
C CYS A 243 -5.39 5.35 38.07
N ASP A 244 -4.84 6.03 37.06
CA ASP A 244 -3.90 7.15 37.25
C ASP A 244 -4.55 8.30 38.02
N MET A 245 -5.78 8.68 37.64
CA MET A 245 -6.54 9.72 38.34
C MET A 245 -6.82 9.33 39.80
N GLU A 246 -7.27 8.11 40.06
CA GLU A 246 -7.56 7.63 41.42
C GLU A 246 -6.30 7.56 42.30
N SER A 247 -5.16 7.23 41.71
CA SER A 247 -3.85 7.25 42.39
C SER A 247 -3.45 8.69 42.75
N GLU A 248 -3.55 9.62 41.79
CA GLU A 248 -3.20 11.02 42.00
C GLU A 248 -4.14 11.69 43.02
N LEU A 249 -5.45 11.43 42.94
CA LEU A 249 -6.41 11.91 43.93
C LEU A 249 -6.17 11.34 45.33
N ARG A 250 -5.78 10.07 45.45
CA ARG A 250 -5.39 9.48 46.75
C ARG A 250 -4.19 10.19 47.35
N ASN A 251 -3.17 10.47 46.53
CA ASN A 251 -1.99 11.22 46.98
C ASN A 251 -2.34 12.64 47.41
N LEU A 252 -3.14 13.37 46.63
CA LEU A 252 -3.54 14.74 46.98
C LEU A 252 -4.42 14.76 48.24
N ASN A 253 -5.35 13.80 48.39
CA ASN A 253 -6.17 13.69 49.59
C ASN A 253 -5.36 13.32 50.84
N SER A 254 -4.30 12.51 50.72
CA SER A 254 -3.42 12.19 51.86
C SER A 254 -2.64 13.42 52.31
N ILE A 255 -2.20 14.29 51.38
CA ILE A 255 -1.59 15.59 51.69
C ILE A 255 -2.57 16.48 52.46
N VAL A 256 -3.83 16.58 51.99
CA VAL A 256 -4.88 17.34 52.67
C VAL A 256 -5.13 16.79 54.08
N GLN A 257 -5.26 15.48 54.25
CA GLN A 257 -5.48 14.88 55.57
C GLN A 257 -4.30 15.09 56.52
N ASN A 258 -3.07 14.93 56.05
CA ASN A 258 -1.88 15.17 56.87
C ASN A 258 -1.78 16.64 57.30
N TYR A 259 -2.10 17.57 56.39
CA TYR A 259 -2.19 18.99 56.70
C TYR A 259 -3.25 19.28 57.78
N MET A 260 -4.46 18.69 57.67
CA MET A 260 -5.52 18.83 58.67
C MET A 260 -5.16 18.20 60.02
N ASN A 261 -4.45 17.07 60.03
CA ASN A 261 -3.96 16.44 61.25
C ASN A 261 -2.91 17.31 61.95
N LEU A 262 -1.99 17.92 61.20
CA LEU A 262 -1.01 18.88 61.73
C LEU A 262 -1.69 20.12 62.34
N LEU A 263 -2.74 20.63 61.70
CA LEU A 263 -3.57 21.72 62.23
C LEU A 263 -4.35 21.33 63.51
N SER A 264 -4.82 20.09 63.60
CA SER A 264 -5.59 19.61 64.75
C SER A 264 -4.68 19.32 65.95
N SER A 265 -3.48 18.80 65.70
CA SER A 265 -2.49 18.45 66.73
C SER A 265 -1.93 19.68 67.45
N SER A 266 -1.92 20.84 66.78
CA SER A 266 -1.48 22.12 67.37
C SER A 266 -2.54 22.80 68.25
N SER A 267 -3.81 22.39 68.15
CA SER A 267 -4.92 22.94 68.96
C SER A 267 -5.01 22.33 70.36
N THR A 268 -4.54 21.09 70.55
CA THR A 268 -4.58 20.40 71.85
C THR A 268 -3.50 20.85 72.84
N ASP A 269 -2.40 21.43 72.37
CA ASP A 269 -1.38 22.07 73.24
C ASP A 269 -1.73 23.53 73.57
N GLN A 270 -2.78 24.08 72.95
CA GLN A 270 -3.11 25.51 73.03
C GLN A 270 -3.69 25.92 74.39
N ASP A 271 -4.47 25.05 75.05
CA ASP A 271 -5.07 25.35 76.38
C ASP A 271 -4.03 25.33 77.52
N VAL A 272 -3.01 24.47 77.43
CA VAL A 272 -1.96 24.38 78.47
C VAL A 272 -0.91 25.48 78.27
N PHE A 273 -0.61 25.86 77.01
CA PHE A 273 0.42 26.88 76.72
C PHE A 273 -0.10 28.32 76.65
N GLN A 274 -1.36 28.61 76.29
CA GLN A 274 -1.91 29.98 76.40
C GLN A 274 -1.93 30.48 77.84
N THR A 275 -2.16 29.58 78.79
CA THR A 275 -2.10 29.89 80.22
C THR A 275 -0.69 30.33 80.64
N LEU A 276 0.37 29.74 80.06
CA LEU A 276 1.77 30.10 80.33
C LEU A 276 2.28 31.31 79.53
N SER A 277 1.81 31.52 78.29
CA SER A 277 2.25 32.65 77.46
C SER A 277 1.69 34.00 77.90
N SER A 278 0.54 34.04 78.59
CA SER A 278 0.02 35.26 79.21
C SER A 278 0.92 35.80 80.35
N MET A 279 1.83 34.98 80.89
CA MET A 279 2.72 35.37 81.99
C MET A 279 4.07 35.96 81.54
N ILE A 280 4.52 35.80 80.29
CA ILE A 280 5.92 36.10 79.90
C ILE A 280 6.05 37.15 78.77
N GLY A 281 4.98 37.57 78.10
CA GLY A 281 5.04 38.70 77.15
C GLY A 281 6.00 38.47 75.98
N LEU A 282 5.93 37.30 75.35
CA LEU A 282 6.67 37.00 74.12
C LEU A 282 5.71 36.92 72.93
N ASP A 283 6.00 37.71 71.91
CA ASP A 283 5.29 37.72 70.61
C ASP A 283 5.37 36.35 69.92
N PHE A 284 4.21 35.77 69.62
CA PHE A 284 4.08 34.48 68.96
C PHE A 284 4.02 34.66 67.43
N GLN A 285 5.15 34.46 66.73
CA GLN A 285 5.19 34.33 65.25
C GLN A 285 5.51 32.91 64.75
N ASN A 286 5.70 31.92 65.63
CA ASN A 286 6.30 30.62 65.22
C ASN A 286 5.33 29.53 64.73
N GLN A 287 4.01 29.69 64.85
CA GLN A 287 3.05 28.60 64.53
C GLN A 287 2.67 28.47 63.05
N SER A 288 2.80 29.55 62.26
CA SER A 288 2.62 29.49 60.78
C SER A 288 3.72 28.68 60.09
N SER A 289 4.86 28.43 60.75
CA SER A 289 6.07 27.95 60.06
C SER A 289 6.04 26.47 59.68
N GLN A 290 5.47 25.57 60.51
CA GLN A 290 5.55 24.12 60.32
C GLN A 290 4.59 23.58 59.25
N THR A 291 3.35 24.05 59.24
CA THR A 291 2.34 23.69 58.22
C THR A 291 2.73 24.26 56.85
N ASP A 292 3.28 25.47 56.81
CA ASP A 292 3.79 26.07 55.58
C ASP A 292 5.08 25.39 55.08
N THR A 293 5.97 24.94 55.97
CA THR A 293 7.16 24.17 55.54
C THR A 293 6.79 22.79 55.01
N TYR A 294 5.79 22.11 55.58
CA TYR A 294 5.29 20.82 55.06
C TYR A 294 4.79 20.95 53.62
N LEU A 295 3.90 21.90 53.33
CA LEU A 295 3.38 22.10 51.98
C LEU A 295 4.47 22.52 50.99
N ARG A 296 5.36 23.44 51.39
CA ARG A 296 6.49 23.85 50.55
C ARG A 296 7.45 22.70 50.25
N SER A 297 7.67 21.79 51.20
CA SER A 297 8.51 20.59 50.99
C SER A 297 7.92 19.63 49.94
N LEU A 298 6.61 19.67 49.75
CA LEU A 298 5.88 18.90 48.73
C LEU A 298 5.67 19.67 47.42
N GLY A 299 6.22 20.89 47.32
CA GLY A 299 6.13 21.75 46.14
C GLY A 299 4.88 22.62 46.05
N TYR A 300 4.08 22.71 47.12
CA TYR A 300 2.86 23.51 47.16
C TYR A 300 3.07 24.81 47.94
N SER A 301 2.53 25.91 47.41
CA SER A 301 2.62 27.24 48.04
C SER A 301 1.69 27.40 49.25
N CYS A 302 0.54 26.73 49.23
CA CYS A 302 -0.51 26.78 50.25
C CYS A 302 -1.49 25.60 50.05
N ILE A 303 -2.46 25.43 50.94
CA ILE A 303 -3.43 24.33 50.84
C ILE A 303 -4.40 24.54 49.67
N GLU A 304 -4.69 25.79 49.31
CA GLU A 304 -5.51 26.15 48.15
C GLU A 304 -4.89 25.63 46.85
N SER A 305 -3.56 25.65 46.69
CA SER A 305 -2.94 25.10 45.47
C SER A 305 -3.03 23.58 45.38
N VAL A 306 -3.16 22.87 46.50
CA VAL A 306 -3.49 21.43 46.51
C VAL A 306 -4.94 21.21 46.05
N TYR A 307 -5.88 22.03 46.53
CA TYR A 307 -7.29 21.97 46.09
C TYR A 307 -7.47 22.34 44.61
N GLU A 308 -6.75 23.36 44.13
CA GLU A 308 -6.70 23.69 42.70
C GLU A 308 -6.18 22.51 41.89
N LYS A 309 -5.11 21.86 42.34
CA LYS A 309 -4.58 20.66 41.68
C LYS A 309 -5.58 19.51 41.64
N ILE A 310 -6.33 19.27 42.72
CA ILE A 310 -7.42 18.28 42.76
C ILE A 310 -8.50 18.62 41.72
N SER A 311 -8.87 19.90 41.62
CA SER A 311 -9.85 20.38 40.64
C SER A 311 -9.35 20.17 39.21
N ASP A 312 -8.09 20.50 38.94
CA ASP A 312 -7.46 20.34 37.63
C ASP A 312 -7.36 18.86 37.20
N VAL A 313 -6.98 17.96 38.11
CA VAL A 313 -6.93 16.52 37.85
C VAL A 313 -8.32 16.01 37.47
N LYS A 314 -9.36 16.39 38.21
CA LYS A 314 -10.75 16.02 37.89
C LYS A 314 -11.21 16.59 36.56
N LYS A 315 -10.87 17.84 36.26
CA LYS A 315 -11.22 18.52 35.00
C LYS A 315 -10.53 17.86 33.80
N ASN A 316 -9.24 17.58 33.90
CA ASN A 316 -8.46 16.90 32.87
C ASN A 316 -8.98 15.49 32.60
N TYR A 317 -9.33 14.74 33.66
CA TYR A 317 -9.93 13.43 33.51
C TYR A 317 -11.28 13.49 32.79
N ARG A 318 -12.18 14.42 33.17
CA ARG A 318 -13.47 14.59 32.46
C ARG A 318 -13.29 14.92 30.98
N GLN A 319 -12.31 15.76 30.64
CA GLN A 319 -12.02 16.08 29.24
C GLN A 319 -11.49 14.85 28.47
N LYS A 320 -10.64 14.02 29.08
CA LYS A 320 -10.19 12.76 28.50
C LYS A 320 -11.35 11.77 28.34
N LEU A 321 -12.19 11.62 29.35
CA LEU A 321 -13.37 10.76 29.33
C LEU A 321 -14.29 11.14 28.17
N GLN A 322 -14.63 12.42 28.04
CA GLN A 322 -15.49 12.91 26.95
C GLN A 322 -14.90 12.57 25.58
N ARG A 323 -13.60 12.82 25.36
CA ARG A 323 -12.95 12.50 24.08
C ARG A 323 -13.00 11.02 23.75
N ILE A 324 -12.78 10.16 24.74
CA ILE A 324 -12.82 8.70 24.53
C ILE A 324 -14.26 8.23 24.30
N GLU A 325 -15.25 8.81 24.99
CA GLU A 325 -16.67 8.52 24.76
C GLU A 325 -17.12 8.93 23.34
N ASP A 326 -16.69 10.10 22.87
CA ASP A 326 -16.98 10.57 21.51
C ASP A 326 -16.36 9.62 20.47
N GLN A 327 -15.10 9.22 20.66
CA GLN A 327 -14.39 8.26 19.80
C GLN A 327 -15.05 6.87 19.80
N ASN A 328 -15.40 6.35 20.97
CA ASN A 328 -16.09 5.07 21.10
C ASN A 328 -17.47 5.09 20.43
N THR A 329 -18.17 6.21 20.48
CA THR A 329 -19.47 6.39 19.81
C THR A 329 -19.31 6.33 18.29
N GLU A 330 -18.30 7.03 17.75
CA GLU A 330 -17.96 7.00 16.33
C GLU A 330 -17.58 5.59 15.86
N LEU A 331 -16.71 4.91 16.62
CA LEU A 331 -16.31 3.53 16.34
C LEU A 331 -17.50 2.56 16.41
N SER A 332 -18.43 2.74 17.36
CA SER A 332 -19.63 1.89 17.45
C SER A 332 -20.52 2.06 16.22
N LEU A 333 -20.78 3.30 15.80
CA LEU A 333 -21.58 3.58 14.61
C LEU A 333 -20.96 2.98 13.34
N LEU A 334 -19.64 3.07 13.21
CA LEU A 334 -18.91 2.48 12.09
C LEU A 334 -19.00 0.94 12.12
N LEU A 335 -18.81 0.34 13.29
CA LEU A 335 -18.87 -1.11 13.48
C LEU A 335 -20.28 -1.65 13.21
N ASP A 336 -21.32 -0.99 13.70
CA ASP A 336 -22.71 -1.35 13.44
C ASP A 336 -23.02 -1.29 11.93
N ARG A 337 -22.51 -0.27 11.24
CA ARG A 337 -22.63 -0.17 9.77
C ARG A 337 -21.97 -1.34 9.07
N LEU A 338 -20.73 -1.67 9.41
CA LEU A 338 -19.99 -2.77 8.77
C LEU A 338 -20.62 -4.14 9.10
N GLU A 339 -21.10 -4.35 10.32
CA GLU A 339 -21.82 -5.56 10.69
C GLU A 339 -23.17 -5.67 9.95
N SER A 340 -23.86 -4.56 9.71
CA SER A 340 -25.06 -4.55 8.86
C SER A 340 -24.74 -4.92 7.42
N ILE A 341 -23.62 -4.42 6.87
CA ILE A 341 -23.16 -4.82 5.53
C ILE A 341 -22.89 -6.33 5.49
N LYS A 342 -22.22 -6.87 6.51
CA LYS A 342 -21.92 -8.30 6.60
C LYS A 342 -23.20 -9.15 6.69
N LYS A 343 -24.16 -8.74 7.53
CA LYS A 343 -25.46 -9.42 7.65
C LYS A 343 -26.23 -9.43 6.35
N GLU A 344 -26.28 -8.30 5.64
CA GLU A 344 -26.94 -8.20 4.34
C GLU A 344 -26.25 -9.06 3.28
N HIS A 345 -24.92 -9.08 3.27
CA HIS A 345 -24.15 -9.99 2.41
C HIS A 345 -24.48 -11.47 2.67
N ASP A 346 -24.50 -11.89 3.93
CA ASP A 346 -24.80 -13.27 4.31
C ASP A 346 -26.27 -13.64 4.02
N LEU A 347 -27.17 -12.65 4.15
CA LEU A 347 -28.56 -12.77 3.71
C LEU A 347 -28.61 -12.98 2.18
N LEU A 348 -27.89 -12.19 1.39
CA LEU A 348 -27.85 -12.33 -0.07
C LEU A 348 -27.19 -13.63 -0.56
N ILE A 349 -26.34 -14.26 0.26
CA ILE A 349 -25.85 -15.63 -0.01
C ILE A 349 -26.96 -16.67 0.22
N THR A 350 -27.77 -16.49 1.27
CA THR A 350 -28.76 -17.48 1.71
C THR A 350 -30.11 -17.33 1.01
N THR A 351 -30.54 -16.10 0.70
CA THR A 351 -31.72 -15.79 -0.11
C THR A 351 -31.39 -15.91 -1.60
N ARG A 352 -31.19 -17.15 -2.07
CA ARG A 352 -31.10 -17.48 -3.51
C ARG A 352 -32.44 -17.21 -4.21
N HIS A 353 -32.80 -15.95 -4.44
CA HIS A 353 -34.03 -15.57 -5.15
C HIS A 353 -33.76 -14.50 -6.20
N SER A 354 -33.12 -14.90 -7.31
CA SER A 354 -33.53 -14.55 -8.68
C SER A 354 -32.63 -15.27 -9.71
N PRO A 355 -33.06 -16.41 -10.26
CA PRO A 355 -32.26 -17.26 -11.16
C PRO A 355 -32.06 -16.67 -12.57
N SER A 356 -32.71 -15.56 -12.92
CA SER A 356 -32.87 -15.18 -14.32
C SER A 356 -31.54 -14.82 -15.00
N GLU A 357 -30.72 -13.93 -14.44
CA GLU A 357 -29.51 -13.45 -15.11
C GLU A 357 -28.35 -14.44 -14.99
N GLU A 358 -28.15 -15.05 -13.82
CA GLU A 358 -27.13 -16.07 -13.59
C GLU A 358 -27.38 -17.36 -14.40
N ALA A 359 -28.63 -17.84 -14.41
CA ALA A 359 -28.99 -19.02 -15.20
C ALA A 359 -29.00 -18.71 -16.70
N SER A 360 -29.44 -17.52 -17.11
CA SER A 360 -29.36 -17.10 -18.52
C SER A 360 -27.90 -16.94 -18.97
N PHE A 361 -27.01 -16.45 -18.10
CA PHE A 361 -25.58 -16.36 -18.40
C PHE A 361 -24.97 -17.75 -18.58
N LEU A 362 -25.21 -18.68 -17.66
CA LEU A 362 -24.71 -20.06 -17.80
C LEU A 362 -25.31 -20.75 -19.02
N GLN A 363 -26.62 -20.62 -19.27
CA GLN A 363 -27.26 -21.16 -20.47
C GLN A 363 -26.67 -20.56 -21.75
N GLY A 364 -26.42 -19.25 -21.78
CA GLY A 364 -25.77 -18.56 -22.90
C GLY A 364 -24.33 -19.03 -23.15
N LYS A 365 -23.67 -19.58 -22.13
CA LYS A 365 -22.34 -20.22 -22.21
C LYS A 365 -22.41 -21.75 -22.39
N GLY A 366 -23.61 -22.32 -22.51
CA GLY A 366 -23.83 -23.75 -22.76
C GLY A 366 -23.89 -24.64 -21.51
N PHE A 367 -24.02 -24.07 -20.30
CA PHE A 367 -24.12 -24.80 -19.04
C PHE A 367 -25.50 -24.67 -18.42
N ASN A 368 -26.09 -25.80 -18.00
CA ASN A 368 -27.41 -25.79 -17.36
C ASN A 368 -27.34 -25.49 -15.86
N SER A 369 -26.18 -25.63 -15.23
CA SER A 369 -25.95 -25.29 -13.84
C SER A 369 -24.48 -25.04 -13.55
N TYR A 370 -24.18 -24.39 -12.43
CA TYR A 370 -22.82 -24.16 -11.97
C TYR A 370 -22.10 -25.47 -11.62
N GLU A 371 -22.83 -26.45 -11.06
CA GLU A 371 -22.27 -27.77 -10.73
C GLU A 371 -21.78 -28.51 -11.98
N LEU A 372 -22.45 -28.32 -13.13
CA LEU A 372 -22.01 -28.90 -14.40
C LEU A 372 -20.77 -28.20 -14.96
N LEU A 373 -20.66 -26.87 -14.79
CA LEU A 373 -19.44 -26.13 -15.12
C LEU A 373 -18.26 -26.60 -14.26
N ASP A 374 -18.46 -26.71 -12.94
CA ASP A 374 -17.41 -27.14 -12.01
C ASP A 374 -16.99 -28.60 -12.27
N SER A 375 -17.96 -29.48 -12.54
CA SER A 375 -17.69 -30.87 -12.94
C SER A 375 -16.91 -30.93 -14.26
N SER A 376 -17.21 -30.07 -15.23
CA SER A 376 -16.49 -30.00 -16.51
C SER A 376 -15.04 -29.52 -16.32
N ILE A 377 -14.80 -28.56 -15.42
CA ILE A 377 -13.46 -28.10 -15.04
C ILE A 377 -12.68 -29.23 -14.38
N GLN A 378 -13.28 -29.94 -13.43
CA GLN A 378 -12.66 -31.05 -12.73
C GLN A 378 -12.30 -32.20 -13.68
N GLU A 379 -13.20 -32.56 -14.59
CA GLU A 379 -12.96 -33.63 -15.57
C GLU A 379 -11.86 -33.26 -16.58
N ILE A 380 -11.86 -32.04 -17.11
CA ILE A 380 -10.79 -31.58 -18.02
C ILE A 380 -9.44 -31.54 -17.29
N THR A 381 -9.42 -31.08 -16.04
CA THR A 381 -8.20 -31.09 -15.21
C THR A 381 -7.67 -32.50 -15.01
N ARG A 382 -8.58 -33.47 -14.78
CA ARG A 382 -8.22 -34.89 -14.66
C ARG A 382 -7.66 -35.45 -15.97
N VAL A 383 -8.29 -35.16 -17.11
CA VAL A 383 -7.81 -35.58 -18.44
C VAL A 383 -6.41 -35.02 -18.74
N ILE A 384 -6.14 -33.75 -18.40
CA ILE A 384 -4.81 -33.14 -18.53
C ILE A 384 -3.78 -33.90 -17.68
N ASN A 385 -4.14 -34.24 -16.45
CA ASN A 385 -3.25 -34.96 -15.53
C ASN A 385 -2.99 -36.41 -15.97
N GLU A 386 -3.97 -37.07 -16.59
CA GLU A 386 -3.84 -38.43 -17.14
C GLU A 386 -3.03 -38.45 -18.44
N GLN A 387 -3.27 -37.50 -19.36
CA GLN A 387 -2.49 -37.38 -20.60
C GLN A 387 -1.04 -36.93 -20.36
N GLY A 388 -0.78 -36.13 -19.32
CA GLY A 388 0.58 -35.79 -18.91
C GLY A 388 1.44 -36.98 -18.47
N ARG A 389 0.83 -38.15 -18.18
CA ARG A 389 1.53 -39.39 -17.76
C ARG A 389 1.84 -40.35 -18.91
N ASN A 390 1.23 -40.19 -20.08
CA ASN A 390 1.45 -41.07 -21.23
C ASN A 390 2.53 -40.50 -22.17
N GLN A 391 3.50 -41.34 -22.54
CA GLN A 391 4.68 -41.00 -23.33
C GLN A 391 4.31 -40.41 -24.70
N GLN A 392 4.79 -39.19 -24.98
CA GLN A 392 4.57 -38.50 -26.25
C GLN A 392 5.46 -39.09 -27.36
N SER A 393 4.83 -39.42 -28.50
CA SER A 393 5.49 -39.64 -29.79
C SER A 393 5.50 -38.32 -30.54
N TYR A 394 6.66 -37.64 -30.63
CA TYR A 394 6.75 -36.41 -31.40
C TYR A 394 6.62 -36.69 -32.90
N HIS A 395 5.66 -36.05 -33.56
CA HIS A 395 5.68 -35.91 -35.01
C HIS A 395 6.72 -34.83 -35.39
N PHE A 396 7.90 -35.27 -35.78
CA PHE A 396 8.96 -34.39 -36.28
C PHE A 396 8.60 -33.87 -37.67
N ASN A 397 7.81 -32.80 -37.72
CA ASN A 397 7.51 -32.13 -38.97
C ASN A 397 8.79 -31.44 -39.51
N ASP A 398 8.99 -31.54 -40.83
CA ASP A 398 10.07 -30.99 -41.64
C ASP A 398 11.28 -30.43 -40.88
N ARG A 399 12.35 -31.25 -40.83
CA ARG A 399 13.74 -30.95 -40.42
C ARG A 399 13.89 -29.75 -39.47
N LEU A 400 14.15 -30.01 -38.18
CA LEU A 400 14.50 -29.02 -37.16
C LEU A 400 15.35 -27.87 -37.76
N ASN A 401 14.75 -26.69 -37.90
CA ASN A 401 15.50 -25.51 -38.29
C ASN A 401 16.37 -25.07 -37.10
N ALA A 402 17.65 -25.44 -37.12
CA ALA A 402 18.59 -25.20 -36.03
C ALA A 402 18.68 -23.72 -35.63
N LEU A 403 18.55 -22.80 -36.60
CA LEU A 403 18.53 -21.36 -36.33
C LEU A 403 17.27 -20.96 -35.54
N THR A 404 16.10 -21.47 -35.93
CA THR A 404 14.83 -21.19 -35.22
C THR A 404 14.85 -21.78 -33.81
N ALA A 405 15.38 -22.99 -33.64
CA ALA A 405 15.53 -23.64 -32.33
C ALA A 405 16.50 -22.88 -31.42
N ASN A 406 17.63 -22.43 -31.97
CA ASN A 406 18.59 -21.61 -31.24
C ASN A 406 17.99 -20.26 -30.81
N ASN A 407 17.28 -19.58 -31.72
CA ASN A 407 16.63 -18.32 -31.38
C ASN A 407 15.53 -18.50 -30.32
N ALA A 408 14.77 -19.59 -30.37
CA ALA A 408 13.79 -19.92 -29.33
C ALA A 408 14.46 -20.14 -27.97
N LEU A 409 15.59 -20.85 -27.92
CA LEU A 409 16.37 -21.02 -26.69
C LEU A 409 16.92 -19.70 -26.14
N ILE A 410 17.43 -18.82 -27.01
CA ILE A 410 17.91 -17.48 -26.60
C ILE A 410 16.73 -16.68 -26.06
N TYR A 411 15.59 -16.66 -26.76
CA TYR A 411 14.37 -15.95 -26.34
C TYR A 411 13.90 -16.41 -24.95
N ILE A 412 13.79 -17.73 -24.76
CA ILE A 412 13.40 -18.34 -23.48
C ILE A 412 14.39 -17.94 -22.38
N ARG A 413 15.69 -18.02 -22.63
CA ARG A 413 16.72 -17.63 -21.66
C ARG A 413 16.65 -16.14 -21.29
N GLN A 414 16.31 -15.26 -22.23
CA GLN A 414 16.10 -13.84 -21.89
C GLN A 414 14.83 -13.66 -21.05
N CYS A 415 13.77 -14.43 -21.32
CA CYS A 415 12.54 -14.43 -20.52
C CYS A 415 12.75 -14.99 -19.09
N GLU A 416 13.62 -15.98 -18.90
CA GLU A 416 13.98 -16.50 -17.56
C GLU A 416 14.62 -15.45 -16.65
N LYS A 417 15.32 -14.47 -17.25
CA LYS A 417 15.95 -13.37 -16.52
C LYS A 417 14.99 -12.24 -16.17
N VAL A 418 13.73 -12.32 -16.63
CA VAL A 418 12.70 -11.32 -16.31
C VAL A 418 12.26 -11.54 -14.86
N GLY A 419 12.15 -10.45 -14.09
CA GLY A 419 11.75 -10.50 -12.68
C GLY A 419 10.27 -10.84 -12.45
N HIS A 420 9.49 -10.98 -13.53
CA HIS A 420 8.06 -11.25 -13.48
C HIS A 420 7.79 -12.76 -13.42
N ASP A 421 7.21 -13.23 -12.31
CA ASP A 421 7.02 -14.66 -12.00
C ASP A 421 6.35 -15.45 -13.12
N ARG A 422 5.24 -14.96 -13.64
CA ARG A 422 4.48 -15.62 -14.72
C ARG A 422 5.29 -15.82 -16.01
N VAL A 423 6.11 -14.84 -16.39
CA VAL A 423 6.95 -14.92 -17.60
C VAL A 423 8.07 -15.92 -17.37
N ARG A 424 8.66 -15.91 -16.17
CA ARG A 424 9.71 -16.82 -15.76
C ARG A 424 9.24 -18.28 -15.71
N GLU A 425 8.08 -18.55 -15.12
CA GLU A 425 7.48 -19.89 -15.08
C GLU A 425 7.22 -20.45 -16.48
N ASN A 426 6.58 -19.64 -17.34
CA ASN A 426 6.36 -20.01 -18.74
C ASN A 426 7.68 -20.29 -19.49
N ALA A 427 8.73 -19.50 -19.20
CA ALA A 427 10.04 -19.69 -19.80
C ALA A 427 10.68 -21.02 -19.35
N ILE A 428 10.62 -21.35 -18.05
CA ILE A 428 11.15 -22.61 -17.51
C ILE A 428 10.45 -23.81 -18.15
N ASP A 429 9.11 -23.82 -18.19
CA ASP A 429 8.32 -24.90 -18.82
C ASP A 429 8.64 -25.03 -20.31
N ALA A 430 8.70 -23.92 -21.03
CA ALA A 430 9.07 -23.92 -22.45
C ALA A 430 10.51 -24.43 -22.68
N ASN A 431 11.46 -24.10 -21.80
CA ASN A 431 12.85 -24.56 -21.88
C ASN A 431 12.93 -26.08 -21.72
N GLU A 432 12.25 -26.61 -20.71
CA GLU A 432 12.24 -28.05 -20.43
C GLU A 432 11.66 -28.85 -21.61
N ASN A 433 10.51 -28.41 -22.11
CA ASN A 433 9.84 -29.04 -23.25
C ASN A 433 10.67 -28.94 -24.53
N LEU A 434 11.28 -27.79 -24.82
CA LEU A 434 12.11 -27.61 -26.02
C LEU A 434 13.41 -28.43 -25.96
N ARG A 435 14.05 -28.53 -24.79
CA ARG A 435 15.24 -29.38 -24.60
C ARG A 435 14.92 -30.86 -24.76
N LYS A 436 13.76 -31.29 -24.25
CA LYS A 436 13.26 -32.66 -24.44
C LYS A 436 13.04 -32.96 -25.92
N TYR A 437 12.35 -32.07 -26.64
CA TYR A 437 12.16 -32.18 -28.09
C TYR A 437 13.47 -32.30 -28.87
N ILE A 438 14.45 -31.42 -28.61
CA ILE A 438 15.76 -31.43 -29.29
C ILE A 438 16.49 -32.75 -29.05
N ARG A 439 16.43 -33.29 -27.83
CA ARG A 439 17.06 -34.57 -27.48
C ARG A 439 16.43 -35.73 -28.24
N GLU A 440 15.10 -35.79 -28.26
CA GLU A 440 14.36 -36.87 -28.92
C GLU A 440 14.49 -36.81 -30.45
N TYR A 441 14.51 -35.60 -31.03
CA TYR A 441 14.82 -35.40 -32.45
C TYR A 441 16.22 -35.89 -32.82
N GLY A 442 17.22 -35.67 -31.95
CA GLY A 442 18.58 -36.18 -32.15
C GLY A 442 18.65 -37.71 -32.16
N ILE A 443 17.88 -38.38 -31.31
CA ILE A 443 17.76 -39.84 -31.29
C ILE A 443 17.09 -40.35 -32.57
N PHE A 444 16.00 -39.72 -32.99
CA PHE A 444 15.30 -40.04 -34.24
C PHE A 444 16.21 -39.93 -35.46
N LEU A 445 16.93 -38.81 -35.61
CA LEU A 445 17.87 -38.60 -36.71
C LEU A 445 18.96 -39.69 -36.75
N LYS A 446 19.52 -40.05 -35.59
CA LYS A 446 20.52 -41.12 -35.51
C LYS A 446 19.95 -42.46 -36.00
N HIS A 447 18.71 -42.77 -35.62
CA HIS A 447 18.03 -43.99 -36.07
C HIS A 447 17.75 -43.95 -37.58
N GLU A 448 17.24 -42.83 -38.11
CA GLU A 448 16.96 -42.66 -39.54
C GLU A 448 18.23 -42.81 -40.40
N ILE A 449 19.37 -42.26 -39.94
CA ILE A 449 20.67 -42.40 -40.61
C ILE A 449 21.11 -43.87 -40.61
N ILE A 450 21.03 -44.57 -39.48
CA ILE A 450 21.42 -45.99 -39.38
C ILE A 450 20.54 -46.85 -40.29
N THR A 451 19.22 -46.63 -40.30
CA THR A 451 18.30 -47.38 -41.15
C THR A 451 18.59 -47.14 -42.64
N LYS A 452 18.86 -45.90 -43.05
CA LYS A 452 19.24 -45.59 -44.45
C LYS A 452 20.61 -46.18 -44.82
N PHE A 453 21.58 -46.13 -43.92
CA PHE A 453 22.91 -46.68 -44.15
C PHE A 453 22.89 -48.22 -44.29
N ASN A 454 22.12 -48.90 -43.43
CA ASN A 454 21.92 -50.36 -43.53
C ASN A 454 21.13 -50.76 -44.78
N TYR A 455 20.21 -49.92 -45.24
CA TYR A 455 19.48 -50.14 -46.50
C TYR A 455 20.39 -49.98 -47.73
N MET A 456 21.38 -49.08 -47.71
CA MET A 456 22.35 -48.96 -48.81
C MET A 456 23.33 -50.14 -48.85
N HIS A 457 23.75 -50.68 -47.70
CA HIS A 457 24.64 -51.85 -47.66
C HIS A 457 23.96 -53.20 -47.94
N THR A 458 22.63 -53.27 -47.92
CA THR A 458 21.89 -54.50 -48.30
C THR A 458 21.56 -54.54 -49.79
N VAL A 459 21.70 -53.42 -50.52
CA VAL A 459 21.47 -53.34 -51.96
C VAL A 459 22.75 -53.57 -52.77
N ASP A 460 23.94 -53.46 -52.16
CA ASP A 460 25.24 -53.74 -52.80
C ASP A 460 25.68 -55.21 -52.67
N ASP A 461 24.95 -56.04 -51.92
CA ASP A 461 25.23 -57.48 -51.70
C ASP A 461 24.27 -58.44 -52.47
N GLU A 462 23.37 -57.90 -53.31
CA GLU A 462 22.61 -58.63 -54.35
C GLU A 462 23.18 -58.37 -55.75
#